data_AF-A0A9P9TA18-F1
#
_entry.id   AF-A0A9P9TA18-F1
#
_cell.length_a   1.000
_cell.length_b   1.000
_cell.length_c   1.000
_cell.angle_alpha   90.00
_cell.angle_beta   90.00
_cell.angle_gamma   90.00
#
_symmetry.space_group_name_H-M   'P 1'
#
loop_
_entity.id
_entity.type
_entity.pdbx_description
1 polymer ?
#
loop_
_entity_poly.entity_id
_entity_poly.type
_entity_poly.pdbx_seq_one_letter_code
_entity_poly.pdbx_strand_id
1 'polypeptide(L)'
;MNSTSDNHCERWGYSFEWTDKHLPAKEIAALRSHVDELGSAAFEKLQALAGGGDKKCPIRPELYTILRDHHQEDPTLEAFWHELHSVPDWVDWTQIERAQRFFARYALANSTAFALQGFIRENSASPGIAEVFARTGGFAIKNLLSRVIETFTWLIHVTNSLESIQPGGEGHTSTIRVRLLHAAVRQRILKLASSRPEYFSVEKYGAPVNDLDAMHAISLFCCSPMWDSFPKMGIYPTKQEIVDFIALFRYIAYLTGTPTSYWETPEKAKAVMETMLLHELAPNGTSKILAHNFIKWIEDQPPPYLSRGFLEAGCRWMNGPEMCDALGLGHPGLYYYAVFAGHNILVSFLAYSQRFIPSFDKLVINVKFSCSTMRCSF
;
A
#
# COMPACT_ATOMS: atom_id res chain seq x y z
N MET A 1 -22.95 -33.78 -20.16
CA MET A 1 -21.84 -33.76 -19.19
C MET A 1 -20.57 -33.35 -19.92
N ASN A 2 -19.77 -32.51 -19.26
CA ASN A 2 -18.50 -31.89 -19.67
C ASN A 2 -18.58 -30.61 -20.51
N SER A 3 -19.01 -29.53 -19.84
CA SER A 3 -18.58 -28.15 -20.12
C SER A 3 -17.54 -27.78 -19.07
N THR A 4 -16.28 -28.16 -19.27
CA THR A 4 -15.15 -27.54 -18.57
C THR A 4 -14.93 -26.18 -19.23
N SER A 5 -15.65 -25.16 -18.76
CA SER A 5 -15.23 -23.78 -18.99
C SER A 5 -13.92 -23.60 -18.22
N ASP A 6 -12.86 -23.29 -18.93
CA ASP A 6 -11.54 -23.09 -18.34
C ASP A 6 -11.56 -21.79 -17.52
N ASN A 7 -11.88 -21.90 -16.23
CA ASN A 7 -11.89 -20.78 -15.28
C ASN A 7 -10.45 -20.40 -14.86
N HIS A 8 -9.46 -21.09 -15.41
CA HIS A 8 -8.06 -20.84 -15.17
C HIS A 8 -7.64 -19.48 -15.71
N CYS A 9 -7.06 -18.66 -14.84
CA CYS A 9 -6.51 -17.35 -15.16
C CYS A 9 -5.01 -17.34 -14.88
N GLU A 10 -4.22 -16.83 -15.81
CA GLU A 10 -2.80 -16.58 -15.61
C GLU A 10 -2.45 -15.16 -16.06
N ARG A 11 -1.78 -14.42 -15.18
CA ARG A 11 -1.35 -13.05 -15.48
C ARG A 11 -0.10 -12.71 -14.68
N TRP A 12 0.91 -12.15 -15.35
CA TRP A 12 2.15 -11.65 -14.69
C TRP A 12 2.83 -12.68 -13.77
N GLY A 13 2.87 -13.95 -14.19
CA GLY A 13 3.50 -15.04 -13.42
C GLY A 13 2.75 -15.43 -12.15
N TYR A 14 1.43 -15.24 -12.14
CA TYR A 14 0.52 -15.69 -11.09
C TYR A 14 -0.69 -16.37 -11.73
N SER A 15 -1.05 -17.55 -11.22
CA SER A 15 -2.13 -18.38 -11.73
C SER A 15 -3.18 -18.66 -10.65
N PHE A 16 -4.46 -18.62 -11.03
CA PHE A 16 -5.58 -18.84 -10.12
C PHE A 16 -6.84 -19.30 -10.87
N GLU A 17 -7.84 -19.72 -10.12
CA GLU A 17 -9.16 -20.08 -10.65
C GLU A 17 -10.14 -18.93 -10.39
N TRP A 18 -10.79 -18.44 -11.45
CA TRP A 18 -11.84 -17.45 -11.32
C TRP A 18 -13.07 -18.05 -10.61
N THR A 19 -13.62 -17.30 -9.66
CA THR A 19 -14.77 -17.71 -8.83
C THR A 19 -15.81 -16.60 -8.77
N ASP A 20 -16.98 -16.91 -8.21
CA ASP A 20 -18.06 -15.97 -7.92
C ASP A 20 -17.70 -14.87 -6.92
N LYS A 21 -16.58 -15.02 -6.19
CA LYS A 21 -16.04 -14.00 -5.27
C LYS A 21 -15.23 -12.91 -5.96
N HIS A 22 -14.80 -13.14 -7.21
CA HIS A 22 -14.03 -12.16 -7.97
C HIS A 22 -14.94 -11.05 -8.50
N LEU A 23 -14.39 -9.84 -8.61
CA LEU A 23 -15.22 -8.69 -8.97
C LEU A 23 -15.41 -8.67 -10.50
N PRO A 24 -16.65 -8.61 -11.01
CA PRO A 24 -16.89 -8.45 -12.43
C PRO A 24 -16.43 -7.06 -12.88
N ALA A 25 -16.08 -6.92 -14.16
CA ALA A 25 -15.60 -5.66 -14.75
C ALA A 25 -16.53 -4.45 -14.49
N LYS A 26 -17.85 -4.67 -14.38
CA LYS A 26 -18.83 -3.62 -14.02
C LYS A 26 -18.59 -3.05 -12.62
N GLU A 27 -18.25 -3.89 -11.65
CA GLU A 27 -17.97 -3.47 -10.28
C GLU A 27 -16.66 -2.71 -10.20
N ILE A 28 -15.63 -3.15 -10.93
CA ILE A 28 -14.36 -2.42 -11.09
C ILE A 28 -14.62 -1.01 -11.66
N ALA A 29 -15.43 -0.91 -12.71
CA ALA A 29 -15.79 0.39 -13.30
C ALA A 29 -16.55 1.29 -12.31
N ALA A 30 -17.44 0.72 -11.49
CA ALA A 30 -18.15 1.47 -10.45
C ALA A 30 -17.18 1.99 -9.37
N LEU A 31 -16.23 1.16 -8.92
CA LEU A 31 -15.20 1.58 -7.95
C LEU A 31 -14.31 2.72 -8.47
N ARG A 32 -14.04 2.79 -9.78
CA ARG A 32 -13.31 3.94 -10.38
C ARG A 32 -14.10 5.24 -10.32
N SER A 33 -15.43 5.16 -10.24
CA SER A 33 -16.32 6.33 -10.22
C SER A 33 -16.61 6.86 -8.82
N HIS A 34 -16.26 6.11 -7.78
CA HIS A 34 -16.49 6.49 -6.38
C HIS A 34 -15.20 6.97 -5.72
N VAL A 35 -15.35 7.89 -4.76
CA VAL A 35 -14.27 8.44 -3.96
C VAL A 35 -14.75 8.58 -2.51
N ASP A 36 -13.79 8.79 -1.60
CA ASP A 36 -14.07 9.24 -0.24
C ASP A 36 -14.64 10.66 -0.23
N GLU A 37 -15.97 10.76 -0.34
CA GLU A 37 -16.72 12.01 -0.34
C GLU A 37 -16.61 12.75 1.01
N LEU A 38 -16.71 12.01 2.12
CA LEU A 38 -16.62 12.60 3.46
C LEU A 38 -15.24 13.20 3.72
N GLY A 39 -14.16 12.48 3.39
CA GLY A 39 -12.80 13.00 3.51
C GLY A 39 -12.51 14.16 2.54
N SER A 40 -13.10 14.15 1.34
CA SER A 40 -12.99 15.27 0.39
C SER A 40 -13.69 16.54 0.94
N ALA A 41 -14.92 16.40 1.43
CA ALA A 41 -15.67 17.50 2.01
C ALA A 41 -15.02 18.03 3.30
N ALA A 42 -14.53 17.16 4.17
CA ALA A 42 -13.80 17.56 5.38
C ALA A 42 -12.52 18.32 5.03
N PHE A 43 -11.76 17.86 4.03
CA PHE A 43 -10.55 18.55 3.58
C PHE A 43 -10.85 19.98 3.08
N GLU A 44 -11.94 20.18 2.34
CA GLU A 44 -12.35 21.52 1.88
C GLU A 44 -12.62 22.48 3.04
N LYS A 45 -13.33 22.00 4.07
CA LYS A 45 -13.60 22.77 5.29
C LYS A 45 -12.33 23.10 6.06
N LEU A 46 -11.44 22.13 6.24
CA LEU A 46 -10.15 22.34 6.91
C LEU A 46 -9.26 23.33 6.14
N GLN A 47 -9.27 23.29 4.80
CA GLN A 47 -8.52 24.24 3.97
C GLN A 47 -9.05 25.68 4.14
N ALA A 48 -10.36 25.85 4.26
CA ALA A 48 -10.97 27.16 4.53
C ALA A 48 -10.57 27.70 5.92
N LEU A 49 -10.58 26.85 6.95
CA LEU A 49 -10.16 27.21 8.32
C LEU A 49 -8.65 27.51 8.42
N ALA A 50 -7.81 26.81 7.65
CA ALA A 50 -6.37 27.04 7.62
C ALA A 50 -5.94 28.37 6.96
N GLY A 51 -6.89 29.24 6.59
CA GLY A 51 -6.60 30.61 6.14
C GLY A 51 -6.15 30.74 4.69
N GLY A 52 -6.55 29.82 3.79
CA GLY A 52 -6.47 30.01 2.33
C GLY A 52 -5.10 30.35 1.72
N GLY A 53 -3.97 30.19 2.43
CA GLY A 53 -2.70 30.82 2.07
C GLY A 53 -1.48 29.92 2.16
N ASP A 54 -1.17 29.17 1.09
CA ASP A 54 0.05 29.36 0.26
C ASP A 54 -0.04 28.37 -0.92
N LYS A 55 0.11 28.86 -2.16
CA LYS A 55 -0.17 28.11 -3.41
C LYS A 55 0.84 26.97 -3.67
N LYS A 56 1.83 26.78 -2.80
CA LYS A 56 2.98 25.89 -3.05
C LYS A 56 2.88 24.52 -2.37
N CYS A 57 2.27 24.38 -1.18
CA CYS A 57 2.21 23.09 -0.47
C CYS A 57 0.79 22.73 -0.01
N PRO A 58 0.14 21.70 -0.61
CA PRO A 58 -1.21 21.27 -0.23
C PRO A 58 -1.25 20.40 1.03
N ILE A 59 -0.09 19.97 1.53
CA ILE A 59 0.04 18.99 2.61
C ILE A 59 0.52 19.75 3.84
N ARG A 60 -0.39 19.90 4.79
CA ARG A 60 -0.19 20.69 6.00
C ARG A 60 -0.27 19.76 7.21
N PRO A 61 0.86 19.52 7.91
CA PRO A 61 0.86 18.72 9.13
C PRO A 61 -0.15 19.24 10.18
N GLU A 62 -0.47 20.53 10.11
CA GLU A 62 -1.44 21.19 10.99
C GLU A 62 -2.92 20.81 10.75
N LEU A 63 -3.29 20.16 9.63
CA LEU A 63 -4.71 19.87 9.33
C LEU A 63 -5.36 18.97 10.38
N TYR A 64 -4.62 18.01 10.94
CA TYR A 64 -5.13 17.19 12.03
C TYR A 64 -5.37 18.01 13.30
N THR A 65 -4.47 18.95 13.62
CA THR A 65 -4.62 19.85 14.77
C THR A 65 -5.85 20.73 14.60
N ILE A 66 -6.05 21.30 13.41
CA ILE A 66 -7.25 22.10 13.09
C ILE A 66 -8.50 21.24 13.21
N LEU A 67 -8.50 20.02 12.66
CA LEU A 67 -9.62 19.10 12.80
C LEU A 67 -9.93 18.80 14.27
N ARG A 68 -8.92 18.44 15.07
CA ARG A 68 -9.08 18.16 16.50
C ARG A 68 -9.70 19.35 17.23
N ASP A 69 -9.23 20.56 16.95
CA ASP A 69 -9.61 21.76 17.71
C ASP A 69 -10.97 22.35 17.24
N HIS A 70 -11.35 22.15 15.97
CA HIS A 70 -12.52 22.79 15.35
C HIS A 70 -13.59 21.83 14.81
N HIS A 71 -13.49 20.51 15.01
CA HIS A 71 -14.46 19.56 14.46
C HIS A 71 -15.91 19.83 14.87
N GLN A 72 -16.14 20.40 16.05
CA GLN A 72 -17.49 20.71 16.56
C GLN A 72 -18.11 21.96 15.93
N GLU A 73 -17.35 22.73 15.16
CA GLU A 73 -17.79 24.00 14.57
C GLU A 73 -18.46 23.83 13.19
N ASP A 74 -18.29 22.68 12.54
CA ASP A 74 -18.93 22.35 11.26
C ASP A 74 -19.43 20.90 11.25
N PRO A 75 -20.70 20.64 10.86
CA PRO A 75 -21.29 19.29 10.91
C PRO A 75 -20.57 18.28 10.01
N THR A 76 -19.88 18.71 8.96
CA THR A 76 -19.05 17.83 8.10
C THR A 76 -17.81 17.37 8.85
N LEU A 77 -17.17 18.28 9.57
CA LEU A 77 -15.99 17.96 10.37
C LEU A 77 -16.35 17.11 11.59
N GLU A 78 -17.52 17.35 12.19
CA GLU A 78 -18.05 16.53 13.27
C GLU A 78 -18.33 15.10 12.78
N ALA A 79 -18.99 14.94 11.63
CA ALA A 79 -19.25 13.63 11.02
C ALA A 79 -17.95 12.89 10.68
N PHE A 80 -16.97 13.59 10.10
CA PHE A 80 -15.65 13.03 9.79
C PHE A 80 -14.90 12.61 11.05
N TRP A 81 -14.89 13.45 12.08
CA TRP A 81 -14.30 13.14 13.38
C TRP A 81 -14.96 11.93 14.03
N HIS A 82 -16.29 11.88 14.02
CA HIS A 82 -17.08 10.79 14.58
C HIS A 82 -16.78 9.47 13.87
N GLU A 83 -16.75 9.43 12.53
CA GLU A 83 -16.36 8.23 11.78
C GLU A 83 -14.94 7.78 12.15
N LEU A 84 -13.98 8.70 12.21
CA LEU A 84 -12.60 8.35 12.53
C LEU A 84 -12.40 7.86 13.97
N HIS A 85 -13.21 8.29 14.92
CA HIS A 85 -13.09 7.92 16.35
C HIS A 85 -14.05 6.81 16.78
N SER A 86 -14.99 6.43 15.93
CA SER A 86 -15.85 5.27 16.15
C SER A 86 -15.10 3.99 15.86
N VAL A 87 -15.25 2.99 16.74
CA VAL A 87 -14.68 1.66 16.52
C VAL A 87 -15.79 0.74 16.02
N PRO A 88 -15.71 0.21 14.78
CA PRO A 88 -16.71 -0.72 14.28
C PRO A 88 -16.79 -2.01 15.09
N ASP A 89 -17.99 -2.58 15.22
CA ASP A 89 -18.25 -3.79 16.03
C ASP A 89 -17.44 -5.02 15.62
N TRP A 90 -16.97 -5.09 14.37
CA TRP A 90 -16.15 -6.18 13.85
C TRP A 90 -14.66 -6.05 14.20
N VAL A 91 -14.24 -4.98 14.87
CA VAL A 91 -12.84 -4.79 15.29
C VAL A 91 -12.57 -5.59 16.55
N ASP A 92 -11.69 -6.59 16.44
CA ASP A 92 -11.09 -7.30 17.57
C ASP A 92 -9.66 -6.80 17.81
N TRP A 93 -9.43 -6.08 18.90
CA TRP A 93 -8.10 -5.56 19.26
C TRP A 93 -7.09 -6.67 19.54
N THR A 94 -7.50 -7.82 20.06
CA THR A 94 -6.61 -8.96 20.28
C THR A 94 -6.17 -9.55 18.95
N GLN A 95 -7.06 -9.55 17.95
CA GLN A 95 -6.72 -9.91 16.57
C GLN A 95 -5.74 -8.93 15.94
N ILE A 96 -5.98 -7.63 16.09
CA ILE A 96 -5.07 -6.59 15.59
C ILE A 96 -3.68 -6.71 16.24
N GLU A 97 -3.59 -6.98 17.55
CA GLU A 97 -2.30 -7.15 18.22
C GLU A 97 -1.48 -8.29 17.60
N ARG A 98 -2.12 -9.42 17.28
CA ARG A 98 -1.47 -10.55 16.61
C ARG A 98 -0.99 -10.17 15.21
N ALA A 99 -1.77 -9.38 14.48
CA ALA A 99 -1.40 -8.84 13.17
C ALA A 99 -0.17 -7.90 13.23
N GLN A 100 -0.04 -7.09 14.28
CA GLN A 100 1.13 -6.22 14.45
C GLN A 100 2.42 -7.03 14.65
N ARG A 101 2.33 -8.16 15.37
CA ARG A 101 3.45 -9.11 15.53
C ARG A 101 3.85 -9.76 14.22
N PHE A 102 2.89 -10.07 13.34
CA PHE A 102 3.15 -10.58 12.00
C PHE A 102 4.08 -9.64 11.22
N PHE A 103 3.78 -8.33 11.20
CA PHE A 103 4.61 -7.39 10.46
C PHE A 103 6.05 -7.33 10.96
N ALA A 104 6.27 -7.39 12.28
CA ALA A 104 7.60 -7.43 12.88
C ALA A 104 8.37 -8.70 12.49
N ARG A 105 7.70 -9.86 12.53
CA ARG A 105 8.29 -11.15 12.16
C ARG A 105 8.77 -11.20 10.72
N TYR A 106 7.99 -10.61 9.84
CA TYR A 106 8.25 -10.64 8.40
C TYR A 106 8.85 -9.31 7.88
N ALA A 107 9.45 -8.48 8.74
CA ALA A 107 9.90 -7.14 8.35
C ALA A 107 10.84 -7.12 7.12
N LEU A 108 11.81 -8.04 7.05
CA LEU A 108 12.74 -8.13 5.91
C LEU A 108 12.05 -8.65 4.64
N ALA A 109 11.15 -9.62 4.78
CA ALA A 109 10.34 -10.13 3.68
C ALA A 109 9.39 -9.05 3.14
N ASN A 110 8.68 -8.35 4.04
CA ASN A 110 7.83 -7.21 3.70
C ASN A 110 8.61 -6.10 3.00
N SER A 111 9.81 -5.76 3.48
CA SER A 111 10.65 -4.74 2.86
C SER A 111 11.06 -5.13 1.43
N THR A 112 11.46 -6.39 1.24
CA THR A 112 11.82 -6.93 -0.09
C THR A 112 10.61 -6.96 -1.02
N ALA A 113 9.48 -7.49 -0.54
CA ALA A 113 8.19 -7.56 -1.24
C ALA A 113 7.73 -6.17 -1.70
N PHE A 114 7.75 -5.20 -0.78
CA PHE A 114 7.32 -3.84 -1.04
C PHE A 114 8.23 -3.13 -2.05
N ALA A 115 9.55 -3.25 -1.92
CA ALA A 115 10.48 -2.65 -2.87
C ALA A 115 10.35 -3.26 -4.27
N LEU A 116 10.42 -4.58 -4.40
CA LEU A 116 10.62 -5.22 -5.69
C LEU A 116 9.32 -5.65 -6.39
N GLN A 117 8.20 -5.78 -5.67
CA GLN A 117 6.88 -6.06 -6.26
C GLN A 117 5.93 -4.89 -6.01
N GLY A 118 5.87 -4.35 -4.80
CA GLY A 118 4.94 -3.27 -4.48
C GLY A 118 5.18 -1.98 -5.26
N PHE A 119 6.41 -1.47 -5.26
CA PHE A 119 6.76 -0.29 -6.04
C PHE A 119 6.85 -0.56 -7.54
N ILE A 120 7.53 -1.65 -7.92
CA ILE A 120 7.83 -1.94 -9.32
C ILE A 120 6.61 -2.43 -10.09
N ARG A 121 5.86 -3.38 -9.54
CA ARG A 121 4.68 -3.95 -10.22
C ARG A 121 3.42 -3.19 -9.85
N GLU A 122 2.99 -3.24 -8.58
CA GLU A 122 1.66 -2.71 -8.20
C GLU A 122 1.55 -1.21 -8.48
N ASN A 123 2.47 -0.41 -7.95
CA ASN A 123 2.41 1.04 -8.05
C ASN A 123 2.79 1.59 -9.43
N SER A 124 3.79 1.00 -10.10
CA SER A 124 4.25 1.53 -11.39
C SER A 124 3.44 0.98 -12.57
N ALA A 125 2.96 -0.27 -12.50
CA ALA A 125 2.21 -0.89 -13.60
C ALA A 125 0.70 -0.69 -13.55
N SER A 126 0.14 -0.12 -12.48
CA SER A 126 -1.24 0.37 -12.43
C SER A 126 -1.32 1.78 -13.04
N PRO A 127 -1.92 1.98 -14.23
CA PRO A 127 -1.87 3.27 -14.93
C PRO A 127 -2.45 4.45 -14.16
N GLY A 128 -3.58 4.26 -13.45
CA GLY A 128 -4.22 5.33 -12.67
C GLY A 128 -3.30 5.81 -11.54
N ILE A 129 -2.80 4.88 -10.74
CA ILE A 129 -1.85 5.12 -9.65
C ILE A 129 -0.55 5.76 -10.16
N ALA A 130 0.01 5.21 -11.25
CA ALA A 130 1.23 5.73 -11.87
C ALA A 130 1.08 7.18 -12.34
N GLU A 131 -0.07 7.54 -12.93
CA GLU A 131 -0.34 8.91 -13.34
C GLU A 131 -0.43 9.85 -12.13
N VAL A 132 -1.11 9.47 -11.05
CA VAL A 132 -1.15 10.28 -9.81
C VAL A 132 0.26 10.54 -9.28
N PHE A 133 1.13 9.54 -9.31
CA PHE A 133 2.53 9.68 -8.89
C PHE A 133 3.36 10.56 -9.82
N ALA A 134 3.16 10.45 -11.12
CA ALA A 134 3.79 11.32 -12.10
C ALA A 134 3.38 12.79 -11.90
N ARG A 135 2.08 13.06 -11.68
CA ARG A 135 1.54 14.43 -11.51
C ARG A 135 1.91 15.09 -10.19
N THR A 136 2.02 14.30 -9.11
CA THR A 136 2.48 14.79 -7.81
C THR A 136 4.00 14.93 -7.73
N GLY A 137 4.74 14.34 -8.68
CA GLY A 137 6.21 14.27 -8.64
C GLY A 137 6.73 13.36 -7.53
N GLY A 138 5.88 12.51 -6.94
CA GLY A 138 6.26 11.65 -5.82
C GLY A 138 7.25 10.54 -6.18
N PHE A 139 7.40 10.23 -7.47
CA PHE A 139 8.38 9.26 -7.99
C PHE A 139 9.52 9.92 -8.78
N ALA A 140 9.68 11.25 -8.65
CA ALA A 140 10.92 11.88 -9.04
C ALA A 140 12.04 11.40 -8.12
N ILE A 141 13.23 11.10 -8.66
CA ILE A 141 14.37 10.56 -7.90
C ILE A 141 14.65 11.35 -6.62
N LYS A 142 14.57 12.69 -6.69
CA LYS A 142 14.77 13.60 -5.55
C LYS A 142 13.74 13.47 -4.41
N ASN A 143 12.55 12.94 -4.68
CA ASN A 143 11.44 12.84 -3.73
C ASN A 143 11.19 11.39 -3.26
N LEU A 144 11.79 10.39 -3.93
CA LEU A 144 11.55 8.98 -3.64
C LEU A 144 11.93 8.59 -2.21
N LEU A 145 13.05 9.10 -1.68
CA LEU A 145 13.49 8.80 -0.31
C LEU A 145 12.45 9.23 0.73
N SER A 146 12.01 10.49 0.68
CA SER A 146 11.00 11.02 1.61
C SER A 146 9.72 10.20 1.56
N ARG A 147 9.26 9.86 0.35
CA ARG A 147 8.05 9.07 0.15
C ARG A 147 8.15 7.65 0.70
N VAL A 148 9.28 6.99 0.47
CA VAL A 148 9.55 5.64 0.99
C VAL A 148 9.59 5.69 2.51
N ILE A 149 10.33 6.65 3.10
CA ILE A 149 10.38 6.85 4.55
C ILE A 149 8.98 7.10 5.12
N GLU A 150 8.19 8.02 4.54
CA GLU A 150 6.83 8.33 4.99
C GLU A 150 5.94 7.07 5.03
N THR A 151 6.02 6.22 4.01
CA THR A 151 5.23 4.97 3.96
C THR A 151 5.67 3.96 5.02
N PHE A 152 6.99 3.77 5.19
CA PHE A 152 7.52 2.87 6.20
C PHE A 152 7.29 3.38 7.62
N THR A 153 7.40 4.69 7.85
CA THR A 153 7.08 5.33 9.13
C THR A 153 5.60 5.15 9.46
N TRP A 154 4.69 5.36 8.50
CA TRP A 154 3.27 5.08 8.71
C TRP A 154 3.02 3.60 9.04
N LEU A 155 3.63 2.66 8.31
CA LEU A 155 3.54 1.23 8.60
C LEU A 155 4.06 0.91 10.01
N ILE A 156 5.15 1.54 10.44
CA ILE A 156 5.65 1.39 11.81
C ILE A 156 4.60 1.91 12.79
N HIS A 157 4.05 3.10 12.61
CA HIS A 157 3.05 3.65 13.53
C HIS A 157 1.83 2.72 13.67
N VAL A 158 1.27 2.20 12.58
CA VAL A 158 0.08 1.31 12.65
C VAL A 158 0.41 -0.11 13.12
N THR A 159 1.68 -0.52 13.08
CA THR A 159 2.13 -1.87 13.53
C THR A 159 3.00 -1.85 14.78
N ASN A 160 3.13 -0.69 15.44
CA ASN A 160 3.91 -0.61 16.65
C ASN A 160 3.12 -1.26 17.78
N SER A 161 2.10 -0.58 18.32
CA SER A 161 1.31 -1.08 19.45
C SER A 161 -0.18 -0.84 19.24
N LEU A 162 -1.01 -1.45 20.10
CA LEU A 162 -2.46 -1.22 20.06
C LEU A 162 -2.80 0.23 20.35
N GLU A 163 -2.15 0.84 21.34
CA GLU A 163 -2.37 2.24 21.72
C GLU A 163 -2.07 3.18 20.55
N SER A 164 -1.14 2.80 19.66
CA SER A 164 -0.79 3.59 18.49
C SER A 164 -1.91 3.60 17.44
N ILE A 165 -2.56 2.46 17.18
CA ILE A 165 -3.59 2.36 16.12
C ILE A 165 -5.02 2.62 16.64
N GLN A 166 -5.24 2.54 17.95
CA GLN A 166 -6.49 2.91 18.61
C GLN A 166 -6.79 4.43 18.48
N PRO A 167 -8.07 4.84 18.57
CA PRO A 167 -8.46 6.25 18.46
C PRO A 167 -7.62 7.18 19.36
N GLY A 168 -7.06 8.24 18.77
CA GLY A 168 -6.17 9.19 19.44
C GLY A 168 -4.69 8.78 19.48
N GLY A 169 -4.35 7.56 19.06
CA GLY A 169 -2.97 7.08 18.94
C GLY A 169 -2.19 7.70 17.78
N GLU A 170 -0.87 7.43 17.76
CA GLU A 170 0.04 7.96 16.73
C GLU A 170 -0.25 7.36 15.35
N GLY A 171 -0.40 6.04 15.24
CA GLY A 171 -0.81 5.34 14.01
C GLY A 171 -2.20 5.72 13.53
N HIS A 172 -3.14 5.94 14.45
CA HIS A 172 -4.47 6.46 14.14
C HIS A 172 -4.39 7.87 13.53
N THR A 173 -3.72 8.79 14.22
CA THR A 173 -3.47 10.16 13.75
C THR A 173 -2.73 10.18 12.40
N SER A 174 -1.72 9.33 12.25
CA SER A 174 -0.95 9.20 11.01
C SER A 174 -1.82 8.71 9.85
N THR A 175 -2.79 7.82 10.11
CA THR A 175 -3.71 7.31 9.10
C THR A 175 -4.75 8.36 8.69
N ILE A 176 -5.23 9.17 9.64
CA ILE A 176 -6.09 10.34 9.34
C ILE A 176 -5.36 11.33 8.42
N ARG A 177 -4.08 11.59 8.69
CA ARG A 177 -3.25 12.45 7.82
C ARG A 177 -3.13 11.88 6.41
N VAL A 178 -3.03 10.55 6.26
CA VAL A 178 -3.03 9.89 4.94
C VAL A 178 -4.38 10.08 4.23
N ARG A 179 -5.52 9.93 4.92
CA ARG A 179 -6.85 10.18 4.33
C ARG A 179 -7.00 11.63 3.84
N LEU A 180 -6.58 12.60 4.66
CA LEU A 180 -6.57 14.02 4.27
C LEU A 180 -5.60 14.32 3.13
N LEU A 181 -4.43 13.66 3.10
CA LEU A 181 -3.48 13.75 1.99
C LEU A 181 -4.10 13.26 0.67
N HIS A 182 -4.82 12.14 0.70
CA HIS A 182 -5.53 11.61 -0.47
C HIS A 182 -6.56 12.62 -1.01
N ALA A 183 -7.37 13.21 -0.13
CA ALA A 183 -8.30 14.28 -0.50
C ALA A 183 -7.58 15.50 -1.10
N ALA A 184 -6.46 15.93 -0.51
CA ALA A 184 -5.66 17.05 -1.00
C ALA A 184 -5.09 16.81 -2.41
N VAL A 185 -4.54 15.61 -2.64
CA VAL A 185 -4.00 15.19 -3.94
C VAL A 185 -5.12 15.17 -4.99
N ARG A 186 -6.26 14.57 -4.66
CA ARG A 186 -7.44 14.50 -5.54
C ARG A 186 -7.91 15.89 -5.96
N GLN A 187 -8.15 16.77 -4.99
CA GLN A 187 -8.59 18.14 -5.27
C GLN A 187 -7.58 18.89 -6.15
N ARG A 188 -6.28 18.78 -5.86
CA ARG A 188 -5.23 19.46 -6.64
C ARG A 188 -5.19 18.99 -8.08
N ILE A 189 -5.21 17.68 -8.32
CA ILE A 189 -5.13 17.12 -9.68
C ILE A 189 -6.40 17.50 -10.46
N LEU A 190 -7.58 17.37 -9.87
CA LEU A 190 -8.85 17.74 -10.53
C LEU A 190 -8.89 19.23 -10.88
N LYS A 191 -8.42 20.11 -9.98
CA LYS A 191 -8.32 21.55 -10.25
C LYS A 191 -7.35 21.89 -11.38
N LEU A 192 -6.25 21.14 -11.51
CA LEU A 192 -5.32 21.33 -12.62
C LEU A 192 -5.93 20.80 -13.93
N ALA A 193 -6.54 19.62 -13.88
CA ALA A 193 -7.21 18.99 -15.02
C ALA A 193 -8.36 19.84 -15.57
N SER A 194 -9.11 20.55 -14.71
CA SER A 194 -10.18 21.46 -15.15
C SER A 194 -9.64 22.67 -15.94
N SER A 195 -8.41 23.09 -15.67
CA SER A 195 -7.74 24.18 -16.41
C SER A 195 -6.88 23.71 -17.59
N ARG A 196 -6.48 22.43 -17.58
CA ARG A 196 -5.58 21.78 -18.53
C ARG A 196 -6.04 20.32 -18.71
N PRO A 197 -7.04 20.04 -19.57
CA PRO A 197 -7.63 18.71 -19.71
C PRO A 197 -6.62 17.60 -20.04
N GLU A 198 -5.50 17.94 -20.68
CA GLU A 198 -4.39 17.04 -20.99
C GLU A 198 -3.53 16.68 -19.77
N TYR A 199 -3.71 17.34 -18.63
CA TYR A 199 -2.94 17.11 -17.41
C TYR A 199 -3.25 15.77 -16.75
N PHE A 200 -4.52 15.35 -16.74
CA PHE A 200 -4.96 14.07 -16.18
C PHE A 200 -6.31 13.66 -16.79
N SER A 201 -6.39 12.43 -17.30
CA SER A 201 -7.61 11.91 -17.93
C SER A 201 -8.54 11.27 -16.90
N VAL A 202 -9.51 12.05 -16.40
CA VAL A 202 -10.56 11.55 -15.48
C VAL A 202 -11.46 10.52 -16.15
N GLU A 203 -11.72 10.66 -17.45
CA GLU A 203 -12.50 9.69 -18.22
C GLU A 203 -11.87 8.29 -18.21
N LYS A 204 -10.54 8.24 -18.35
CA LYS A 204 -9.81 6.96 -18.43
C LYS A 204 -9.54 6.35 -17.06
N TYR A 205 -9.16 7.17 -16.08
CA TYR A 205 -8.66 6.70 -14.78
C TYR A 205 -9.62 6.92 -13.62
N GLY A 206 -10.77 7.55 -13.84
CA GLY A 206 -11.65 8.01 -12.77
C GLY A 206 -11.07 9.21 -12.05
N ALA A 207 -11.68 9.59 -10.92
CA ALA A 207 -11.09 10.61 -10.05
C ALA A 207 -9.78 10.07 -9.44
N PRO A 208 -8.75 10.91 -9.24
CA PRO A 208 -7.52 10.48 -8.59
C PRO A 208 -7.78 9.92 -7.18
N VAL A 209 -7.14 8.79 -6.85
CA VAL A 209 -7.34 8.12 -5.55
C VAL A 209 -8.82 7.75 -5.36
N ASN A 210 -9.43 7.16 -6.39
CA ASN A 210 -10.77 6.57 -6.28
C ASN A 210 -10.77 5.30 -5.42
N ASP A 211 -11.94 4.74 -5.16
CA ASP A 211 -12.06 3.55 -4.32
C ASP A 211 -11.29 2.35 -4.88
N LEU A 212 -11.20 2.22 -6.20
CA LEU A 212 -10.39 1.15 -6.81
C LEU A 212 -8.89 1.34 -6.54
N ASP A 213 -8.37 2.57 -6.71
CA ASP A 213 -6.98 2.89 -6.38
C ASP A 213 -6.68 2.64 -4.90
N ALA A 214 -7.60 3.05 -4.01
CA ALA A 214 -7.47 2.89 -2.57
C ALA A 214 -7.53 1.41 -2.16
N MET A 215 -8.46 0.64 -2.73
CA MET A 215 -8.53 -0.80 -2.54
C MET A 215 -7.28 -1.51 -3.07
N HIS A 216 -6.73 -1.06 -4.20
CA HIS A 216 -5.47 -1.60 -4.74
C HIS A 216 -4.33 -1.39 -3.75
N ALA A 217 -4.21 -0.21 -3.16
CA ALA A 217 -3.21 0.05 -2.13
C ALA A 217 -3.38 -0.87 -0.90
N ILE A 218 -4.62 -1.08 -0.43
CA ILE A 218 -4.89 -2.03 0.67
C ILE A 218 -4.48 -3.46 0.28
N SER A 219 -4.91 -3.93 -0.89
CA SER A 219 -4.59 -5.26 -1.43
C SER A 219 -3.08 -5.49 -1.51
N LEU A 220 -2.34 -4.51 -2.03
CA LEU A 220 -0.89 -4.54 -2.11
C LEU A 220 -0.25 -4.84 -0.74
N PHE A 221 -0.70 -4.16 0.32
CA PHE A 221 -0.09 -4.33 1.63
C PHE A 221 -0.50 -5.61 2.32
N CYS A 222 -1.76 -6.03 2.25
CA CYS A 222 -2.26 -7.15 3.04
C CYS A 222 -2.35 -8.47 2.27
N CYS A 223 -2.62 -8.45 0.97
CA CYS A 223 -2.88 -9.65 0.17
C CYS A 223 -1.62 -10.14 -0.54
N SER A 224 -0.87 -9.26 -1.21
CA SER A 224 0.31 -9.65 -1.99
C SER A 224 1.37 -10.38 -1.14
N PRO A 225 1.63 -10.01 0.14
CA PRO A 225 2.46 -10.82 1.03
C PRO A 225 1.93 -12.24 1.22
N MET A 226 0.63 -12.45 1.38
CA MET A 226 0.08 -13.77 1.73
C MET A 226 0.14 -14.77 0.58
N TRP A 227 -0.16 -14.31 -0.64
CA TRP A 227 -0.44 -15.21 -1.76
C TRP A 227 0.53 -15.10 -2.92
N ASP A 228 1.31 -14.02 -3.03
CA ASP A 228 2.20 -13.79 -4.18
C ASP A 228 3.68 -13.65 -3.75
N SER A 229 4.05 -12.56 -3.09
CA SER A 229 5.45 -12.25 -2.80
C SER A 229 6.10 -13.20 -1.78
N PHE A 230 5.44 -13.55 -0.67
CA PHE A 230 6.07 -14.44 0.33
C PHE A 230 6.25 -15.86 -0.20
N PRO A 231 5.27 -16.48 -0.89
CA PRO A 231 5.48 -17.77 -1.55
C PRO A 231 6.71 -17.77 -2.48
N LYS A 232 6.92 -16.68 -3.24
CA LYS A 232 8.10 -16.52 -4.11
C LYS A 232 9.43 -16.41 -3.34
N MET A 233 9.39 -16.07 -2.06
CA MET A 233 10.56 -16.09 -1.16
C MET A 233 10.68 -17.39 -0.34
N GLY A 234 9.71 -18.32 -0.43
CA GLY A 234 9.66 -19.55 0.36
C GLY A 234 8.91 -19.45 1.70
N ILE A 235 8.19 -18.34 1.93
CA ILE A 235 7.48 -18.05 3.17
C ILE A 235 5.98 -18.31 2.98
N TYR A 236 5.39 -19.08 3.90
CA TYR A 236 3.96 -19.38 3.90
C TYR A 236 3.32 -19.02 5.25
N PRO A 237 2.62 -17.88 5.33
CA PRO A 237 1.83 -17.50 6.51
C PRO A 237 0.82 -18.56 6.91
N THR A 238 0.55 -18.70 8.21
CA THR A 238 -0.54 -19.54 8.71
C THR A 238 -1.90 -18.97 8.32
N LYS A 239 -2.94 -19.81 8.34
CA LYS A 239 -4.32 -19.37 8.20
C LYS A 239 -4.69 -18.28 9.23
N GLN A 240 -4.21 -18.39 10.46
CA GLN A 240 -4.48 -17.40 11.50
C GLN A 240 -3.77 -16.07 11.21
N GLU A 241 -2.50 -16.10 10.80
CA GLU A 241 -1.75 -14.90 10.42
C GLU A 241 -2.42 -14.16 9.25
N ILE A 242 -2.92 -14.91 8.25
CA ILE A 242 -3.68 -14.33 7.13
C ILE A 242 -4.94 -13.64 7.66
N VAL A 243 -5.75 -14.34 8.45
CA VAL A 243 -7.00 -13.79 9.01
C VAL A 243 -6.73 -12.52 9.84
N ASP A 244 -5.72 -12.55 10.70
CA ASP A 244 -5.38 -11.42 11.56
C ASP A 244 -4.85 -10.22 10.76
N PHE A 245 -3.96 -10.46 9.78
CA PHE A 245 -3.38 -9.39 8.99
C PHE A 245 -4.39 -8.71 8.04
N ILE A 246 -5.32 -9.48 7.48
CA ILE A 246 -6.45 -8.94 6.71
C ILE A 246 -7.35 -8.08 7.60
N ALA A 247 -7.61 -8.48 8.85
CA ALA A 247 -8.41 -7.68 9.78
C ALA A 247 -7.76 -6.34 10.15
N LEU A 248 -6.44 -6.32 10.37
CA LEU A 248 -5.68 -5.07 10.55
C LEU A 248 -5.88 -4.12 9.36
N PHE A 249 -5.73 -4.62 8.14
CA PHE A 249 -5.88 -3.79 6.94
C PHE A 249 -7.33 -3.46 6.59
N ARG A 250 -8.31 -4.25 7.06
CA ARG A 250 -9.73 -3.86 7.06
C ARG A 250 -9.99 -2.66 7.95
N TYR A 251 -9.35 -2.60 9.13
CA TYR A 251 -9.43 -1.44 10.01
C TYR A 251 -8.71 -0.22 9.43
N ILE A 252 -7.55 -0.41 8.79
CA ILE A 252 -6.89 0.67 8.05
C ILE A 252 -7.79 1.18 6.91
N ALA A 253 -8.40 0.28 6.13
CA ALA A 253 -9.34 0.64 5.06
C ALA A 253 -10.49 1.50 5.59
N TYR A 254 -11.05 1.14 6.76
CA TYR A 254 -12.06 1.96 7.44
C TYR A 254 -11.55 3.38 7.74
N LEU A 255 -10.37 3.48 8.37
CA LEU A 255 -9.77 4.78 8.72
C LEU A 255 -9.38 5.61 7.50
N THR A 256 -9.05 5.00 6.37
CA THR A 256 -8.72 5.68 5.11
C THR A 256 -9.94 5.99 4.24
N GLY A 257 -11.15 5.67 4.68
CA GLY A 257 -12.37 5.88 3.90
C GLY A 257 -12.51 4.95 2.69
N THR A 258 -11.88 3.78 2.73
CA THR A 258 -11.89 2.76 1.67
C THR A 258 -12.95 1.69 1.97
N PRO A 259 -13.68 1.18 0.96
CA PRO A 259 -14.69 0.14 1.17
C PRO A 259 -14.17 -1.08 1.95
N THR A 260 -14.88 -1.48 3.01
CA THR A 260 -14.41 -2.50 3.97
C THR A 260 -14.96 -3.91 3.73
N SER A 261 -16.06 -4.04 2.98
CA SER A 261 -16.75 -5.32 2.73
C SER A 261 -15.89 -6.33 1.96
N TYR A 262 -14.93 -5.84 1.18
CA TYR A 262 -13.96 -6.65 0.41
C TYR A 262 -12.92 -7.36 1.28
N TRP A 263 -12.74 -6.91 2.54
CA TRP A 263 -11.74 -7.43 3.46
C TRP A 263 -12.37 -8.21 4.63
N GLU A 264 -13.66 -8.56 4.54
CA GLU A 264 -14.36 -9.31 5.59
C GLU A 264 -13.79 -10.71 5.82
N THR A 265 -13.26 -11.33 4.77
CA THR A 265 -12.70 -12.68 4.81
C THR A 265 -11.44 -12.76 3.94
N PRO A 266 -10.49 -13.66 4.26
CA PRO A 266 -9.34 -13.92 3.40
C PRO A 266 -9.71 -14.29 1.97
N GLU A 267 -10.81 -15.02 1.77
CA GLU A 267 -11.24 -15.46 0.43
C GLU A 267 -11.71 -14.27 -0.42
N LYS A 268 -12.44 -13.31 0.16
CA LYS A 268 -12.83 -12.08 -0.55
C LYS A 268 -11.59 -11.22 -0.85
N ALA A 269 -10.69 -11.08 0.13
CA ALA A 269 -9.47 -10.29 -0.03
C ALA A 269 -8.56 -10.86 -1.13
N LYS A 270 -8.39 -12.18 -1.18
CA LYS A 270 -7.65 -12.87 -2.23
C LYS A 270 -8.29 -12.66 -3.61
N ALA A 271 -9.61 -12.80 -3.71
CA ALA A 271 -10.32 -12.58 -4.96
C ALA A 271 -10.19 -11.13 -5.46
N VAL A 272 -10.14 -10.15 -4.55
CA VAL A 272 -9.88 -8.74 -4.88
C VAL A 272 -8.46 -8.55 -5.43
N MET A 273 -7.45 -9.14 -4.77
CA MET A 273 -6.07 -9.13 -5.27
C MET A 273 -5.96 -9.75 -6.68
N GLU A 274 -6.56 -10.91 -6.89
CA GLU A 274 -6.58 -11.62 -8.17
C GLU A 274 -7.30 -10.82 -9.27
N THR A 275 -8.41 -10.17 -8.92
CA THR A 275 -9.15 -9.25 -9.80
C THR A 275 -8.28 -8.07 -10.23
N MET A 276 -7.58 -7.42 -9.28
CA MET A 276 -6.72 -6.27 -9.56
C MET A 276 -5.53 -6.65 -10.44
N LEU A 277 -4.92 -7.80 -10.18
CA LEU A 277 -3.84 -8.34 -11.00
C LEU A 277 -4.27 -8.50 -12.47
N LEU A 278 -5.49 -9.00 -12.69
CA LEU A 278 -6.03 -9.24 -14.03
C LEU A 278 -6.41 -7.95 -14.76
N HIS A 279 -7.03 -7.00 -14.06
CA HIS A 279 -7.71 -5.86 -14.69
C HIS A 279 -7.02 -4.50 -14.54
N GLU A 280 -6.19 -4.30 -13.50
CA GLU A 280 -5.55 -3.00 -13.24
C GLU A 280 -4.12 -2.93 -13.76
N LEU A 281 -3.38 -4.04 -13.74
CA LEU A 281 -1.96 -4.04 -14.12
C LEU A 281 -1.79 -4.04 -15.64
N ALA A 282 -1.45 -2.85 -16.16
CA ALA A 282 -1.22 -2.58 -17.57
C ALA A 282 -0.04 -1.62 -17.76
N PRO A 283 1.22 -2.13 -17.73
CA PRO A 283 2.41 -1.31 -17.92
C PRO A 283 2.35 -0.43 -19.17
N ASN A 284 2.77 0.83 -19.04
CA ASN A 284 2.84 1.79 -20.14
C ASN A 284 4.15 2.61 -20.09
N GLY A 285 4.27 3.64 -20.95
CA GLY A 285 5.46 4.49 -20.99
C GLY A 285 5.79 5.17 -19.64
N THR A 286 4.78 5.65 -18.92
CA THR A 286 4.93 6.21 -17.57
C THR A 286 5.45 5.12 -16.61
N SER A 287 4.89 3.92 -16.64
CA SER A 287 5.32 2.79 -15.81
C SER A 287 6.81 2.48 -15.93
N LYS A 288 7.36 2.47 -17.16
CA LYS A 288 8.79 2.24 -17.42
C LYS A 288 9.66 3.28 -16.73
N ILE A 289 9.29 4.56 -16.84
CA ILE A 289 10.01 5.68 -16.22
C ILE A 289 10.00 5.54 -14.70
N LEU A 290 8.85 5.23 -14.11
CA LEU A 290 8.72 5.08 -12.66
C LEU A 290 9.56 3.91 -12.13
N ALA A 291 9.49 2.75 -12.79
CA ALA A 291 10.28 1.57 -12.41
C ALA A 291 11.78 1.83 -12.52
N HIS A 292 12.24 2.48 -13.60
CA HIS A 292 13.66 2.82 -13.79
C HIS A 292 14.15 3.85 -12.77
N ASN A 293 13.36 4.88 -12.46
CA ASN A 293 13.69 5.86 -11.43
C ASN A 293 13.83 5.19 -10.06
N PHE A 294 12.96 4.24 -9.74
CA PHE A 294 13.01 3.53 -8.47
C PHE A 294 14.23 2.62 -8.35
N ILE A 295 14.56 1.83 -9.38
CA ILE A 295 15.80 1.02 -9.41
C ILE A 295 17.01 1.93 -9.27
N LYS A 296 17.08 3.01 -10.07
CA LYS A 296 18.21 3.93 -10.03
C LYS A 296 18.37 4.57 -8.65
N TRP A 297 17.27 4.91 -7.99
CA TRP A 297 17.29 5.44 -6.64
C TRP A 297 17.83 4.44 -5.62
N ILE A 298 17.38 3.17 -5.63
CA ILE A 298 17.86 2.14 -4.68
C ILE A 298 19.36 1.87 -4.82
N GLU A 299 19.89 1.85 -6.05
CA GLU A 299 21.32 1.63 -6.31
C GLU A 299 22.21 2.61 -5.53
N ASP A 300 21.74 3.85 -5.42
CA ASP A 300 22.49 4.94 -4.81
C ASP A 300 22.15 5.14 -3.31
N GLN A 301 21.32 4.26 -2.70
CA GLN A 301 20.94 4.38 -1.28
C GLN A 301 21.81 3.53 -0.34
N PRO A 302 22.31 4.11 0.78
CA PRO A 302 22.86 3.34 1.90
C PRO A 302 21.74 2.60 2.67
N PRO A 303 22.05 1.57 3.49
CA PRO A 303 23.35 0.93 3.69
C PRO A 303 23.79 -0.14 2.67
N PRO A 304 22.93 -0.79 1.85
CA PRO A 304 23.37 -1.95 1.08
C PRO A 304 23.94 -1.63 -0.31
N TYR A 305 23.72 -0.43 -0.88
CA TYR A 305 24.16 -0.06 -2.24
C TYR A 305 23.95 -1.20 -3.26
N LEU A 306 22.69 -1.66 -3.37
CA LEU A 306 22.35 -2.87 -4.11
C LEU A 306 22.68 -2.71 -5.60
N SER A 307 23.43 -3.65 -6.16
CA SER A 307 23.76 -3.63 -7.59
C SER A 307 22.51 -3.74 -8.46
N ARG A 308 22.53 -3.10 -9.65
CA ARG A 308 21.48 -3.23 -10.67
C ARG A 308 21.06 -4.68 -10.91
N GLY A 309 22.05 -5.55 -11.13
CA GLY A 309 21.80 -6.95 -11.47
C GLY A 309 21.06 -7.70 -10.37
N PHE A 310 21.34 -7.41 -9.09
CA PHE A 310 20.60 -7.98 -7.96
C PHE A 310 19.15 -7.49 -7.95
N LEU A 311 18.93 -6.19 -8.14
CA LEU A 311 17.58 -5.58 -8.17
C LEU A 311 16.76 -6.13 -9.33
N GLU A 312 17.33 -6.20 -10.53
CA GLU A 312 16.64 -6.73 -11.72
C GLU A 312 16.37 -8.23 -11.59
N ALA A 313 17.28 -9.01 -10.98
CA ALA A 313 17.06 -10.43 -10.74
C ALA A 313 15.91 -10.65 -9.75
N GLY A 314 15.87 -9.85 -8.68
CA GLY A 314 14.78 -9.89 -7.72
C GLY A 314 13.44 -9.43 -8.29
N CYS A 315 13.43 -8.38 -9.12
CA CYS A 315 12.22 -7.95 -9.83
C CYS A 315 11.69 -9.06 -10.74
N ARG A 316 12.56 -9.72 -11.52
CA ARG A 316 12.16 -10.81 -12.42
C ARG A 316 11.69 -12.04 -11.66
N TRP A 317 12.36 -12.38 -10.57
CA TRP A 317 11.93 -13.45 -9.68
C TRP A 317 10.53 -13.20 -9.11
N MET A 318 10.25 -11.97 -8.68
CA MET A 318 9.00 -11.64 -7.99
C MET A 318 7.83 -11.31 -8.91
N ASN A 319 8.08 -10.76 -10.10
CA ASN A 319 7.03 -10.24 -10.98
C ASN A 319 6.87 -11.02 -12.29
N GLY A 320 7.77 -11.97 -12.55
CA GLY A 320 7.82 -12.72 -13.80
C GLY A 320 8.50 -11.95 -14.94
N PRO A 321 8.96 -12.68 -15.97
CA PRO A 321 9.72 -12.09 -17.09
C PRO A 321 8.88 -11.10 -17.90
N GLU A 322 7.62 -11.44 -18.21
CA GLU A 322 6.73 -10.61 -19.04
C GLU A 322 6.49 -9.23 -18.46
N MET A 323 6.24 -9.14 -17.15
CA MET A 323 6.05 -7.86 -16.45
C MET A 323 7.33 -7.03 -16.49
N CYS A 324 8.47 -7.65 -16.20
CA CYS A 324 9.77 -6.97 -16.22
C CYS A 324 10.16 -6.49 -17.62
N ASP A 325 9.85 -7.25 -18.67
CA ASP A 325 10.07 -6.86 -20.06
C ASP A 325 9.14 -5.70 -20.45
N ALA A 326 7.87 -5.75 -20.04
CA ALA A 326 6.91 -4.66 -20.24
C ALA A 326 7.33 -3.37 -19.52
N LEU A 327 8.01 -3.48 -18.37
CA LEU A 327 8.62 -2.37 -17.63
C LEU A 327 10.02 -1.97 -18.16
N GLY A 328 10.57 -2.71 -19.13
CA GLY A 328 11.87 -2.43 -19.73
C GLY A 328 13.06 -2.69 -18.81
N LEU A 329 12.96 -3.64 -17.88
CA LEU A 329 14.06 -4.00 -16.97
C LEU A 329 15.10 -4.87 -17.67
N GLY A 330 16.37 -4.76 -17.26
CA GLY A 330 17.46 -5.53 -17.84
C GLY A 330 17.36 -7.05 -17.58
N HIS A 331 18.20 -7.82 -18.27
CA HIS A 331 18.30 -9.28 -18.14
C HIS A 331 19.61 -9.63 -17.43
N PRO A 332 19.59 -9.80 -16.10
CA PRO A 332 20.83 -10.07 -15.36
C PRO A 332 21.32 -11.50 -15.60
N GLY A 333 22.63 -11.69 -15.48
CA GLY A 333 23.25 -13.02 -15.57
C GLY A 333 22.88 -13.93 -14.40
N LEU A 334 23.09 -15.25 -14.58
CA LEU A 334 22.75 -16.29 -13.60
C LEU A 334 23.35 -16.07 -12.20
N TYR A 335 24.51 -15.41 -12.12
CA TYR A 335 25.12 -15.02 -10.85
C TYR A 335 24.15 -14.25 -9.95
N TYR A 336 23.44 -13.25 -10.49
CA TYR A 336 22.53 -12.43 -9.68
C TYR A 336 21.28 -13.19 -9.25
N TYR A 337 20.79 -14.12 -10.08
CA TYR A 337 19.73 -15.04 -9.66
C TYR A 337 20.18 -15.96 -8.52
N ALA A 338 21.41 -16.46 -8.55
CA ALA A 338 21.97 -17.25 -7.45
C ALA A 338 22.10 -16.43 -6.16
N VAL A 339 22.56 -15.16 -6.25
CA VAL A 339 22.62 -14.25 -5.10
C VAL A 339 21.22 -13.96 -4.55
N PHE A 340 20.24 -13.68 -5.41
CA PHE A 340 18.86 -13.43 -4.97
C PHE A 340 18.19 -14.67 -4.36
N ALA A 341 18.48 -15.87 -4.89
CA ALA A 341 18.06 -17.13 -4.27
C ALA A 341 18.67 -17.29 -2.86
N GLY A 342 19.96 -16.95 -2.69
CA GLY A 342 20.61 -16.91 -1.38
C GLY A 342 19.96 -15.91 -0.41
N HIS A 343 19.58 -14.72 -0.89
CA HIS A 343 18.78 -13.76 -0.13
C HIS A 343 17.45 -14.38 0.32
N ASN A 344 16.68 -15.00 -0.58
CA ASN A 344 15.40 -15.64 -0.25
C ASN A 344 15.56 -16.75 0.81
N ILE A 345 16.62 -17.56 0.71
CA ILE A 345 16.94 -18.58 1.73
C ILE A 345 17.19 -17.92 3.09
N LEU A 346 18.00 -16.85 3.14
CA LEU A 346 18.26 -16.12 4.38
C LEU A 346 16.98 -15.50 4.97
N VAL A 347 16.17 -14.83 4.15
CA VAL A 347 14.90 -14.21 4.58
C VAL A 347 13.94 -15.26 5.12
N SER A 348 13.74 -16.37 4.40
CA SER A 348 12.92 -17.49 4.84
C SER A 348 13.43 -18.10 6.14
N PHE A 349 14.74 -18.35 6.23
CA PHE A 349 15.36 -18.92 7.42
C PHE A 349 15.13 -18.04 8.65
N LEU A 350 15.33 -16.72 8.54
CA LEU A 350 15.10 -15.78 9.63
C LEU A 350 13.62 -15.76 10.05
N ALA A 351 12.71 -15.72 9.08
CA ALA A 351 11.27 -15.67 9.34
C ALA A 351 10.77 -16.95 10.06
N TYR A 352 11.19 -18.14 9.60
CA TYR A 352 10.84 -19.39 10.26
C TYR A 352 11.54 -19.54 11.62
N SER A 353 12.80 -19.07 11.75
CA SER A 353 13.50 -19.07 13.04
C SER A 353 12.76 -18.25 14.08
N GLN A 354 12.28 -17.05 13.74
CA GLN A 354 11.45 -16.25 14.64
C GLN A 354 10.14 -16.97 14.97
N ARG A 355 9.46 -17.53 13.97
CA ARG A 355 8.20 -18.25 14.19
C ARG A 355 8.34 -19.46 15.12
N PHE A 356 9.42 -20.23 15.00
CA PHE A 356 9.62 -21.47 15.77
C PHE A 356 10.37 -21.28 17.09
N ILE A 357 11.01 -20.14 17.32
CA ILE A 357 11.77 -19.84 18.53
C ILE A 357 11.13 -18.65 19.25
N PRO A 358 10.19 -18.87 20.20
CA PRO A 358 9.45 -17.79 20.85
C PRO A 358 10.32 -16.77 21.59
N SER A 359 11.47 -17.17 22.11
CA SER A 359 12.43 -16.26 22.75
C SER A 359 13.07 -15.30 21.73
N PHE A 360 13.36 -15.78 20.52
CA PHE A 360 13.89 -14.96 19.44
C PHE A 360 12.83 -14.02 18.88
N ASP A 361 11.60 -14.49 18.70
CA ASP A 361 10.43 -13.67 18.31
C ASP A 361 10.25 -12.50 19.30
N LYS A 362 10.21 -12.80 20.60
CA LYS A 362 10.09 -11.78 21.66
C LYS A 362 11.27 -10.80 21.66
N LEU A 363 12.50 -11.28 21.49
CA LEU A 363 13.67 -10.42 21.45
C LEU A 363 13.58 -9.41 20.31
N VAL A 364 13.29 -9.86 19.09
CA VAL A 364 13.21 -9.00 17.91
C VAL A 364 12.06 -8.00 18.03
N ILE A 365 10.90 -8.46 18.50
CA ILE A 365 9.74 -7.60 18.76
C ILE A 365 10.07 -6.53 19.81
N ASN A 366 10.70 -6.90 20.93
CA ASN A 366 11.06 -5.96 22.00
C ASN A 366 12.14 -4.94 21.57
N VAL A 367 13.10 -5.35 20.74
CA VAL A 367 14.11 -4.42 20.16
C VAL A 367 13.44 -3.36 19.28
N LYS A 368 12.41 -3.72 18.50
CA LYS A 368 11.60 -2.77 17.71
C LYS A 368 10.92 -1.71 18.61
N PHE A 369 10.35 -2.15 19.74
CA PHE A 369 9.67 -1.27 20.70
C PHE A 369 10.61 -0.35 21.49
N SER A 370 11.84 -0.79 21.77
CA SER A 370 12.81 0.02 22.50
C SER A 370 13.53 1.06 21.64
N CYS A 371 13.58 0.87 20.31
CA CYS A 371 14.18 1.83 19.40
C CYS A 371 13.23 2.99 19.04
N SER A 372 11.92 2.75 19.07
CA SER A 372 10.87 3.76 18.81
C SER A 372 10.69 4.78 19.96
N THR A 373 11.21 4.50 21.16
CA THR A 373 11.24 5.44 22.29
C THR A 373 12.44 6.40 22.25
N MET A 374 13.41 6.20 21.36
CA MET A 374 14.42 7.21 21.04
C MET A 374 13.82 8.24 20.08
N ARG A 375 13.23 9.29 20.66
CA ARG A 375 12.74 10.50 19.98
C ARG A 375 13.74 10.92 18.89
N CYS A 376 13.29 10.91 17.63
CA CYS A 376 13.95 11.64 16.56
C CYS A 376 13.82 13.15 16.85
N SER A 377 14.82 13.69 17.53
CA SER A 377 15.18 15.10 17.43
C SER A 377 16.00 15.27 16.15
N PHE A 378 15.33 15.51 15.02
CA PHE A 378 15.95 16.05 13.81
C PHE A 378 14.99 17.01 13.12
#